data_AF-A0A2P4UI28-F1
#
_entry.id   AF-A0A2P4UI28-F1
#
_cell.length_a   1.000
_cell.length_b   1.000
_cell.length_c   1.000
_cell.angle_alpha   90.00
_cell.angle_beta   90.00
_cell.angle_gamma   90.00
#
_symmetry.space_group_name_H-M   'P 1'
#
loop_
_entity.id
_entity.type
_entity.pdbx_description
1 polymer ?
#
loop_
_entity_poly.entity_id
_entity_poly.type
_entity_poly.pdbx_seq_one_letter_code
_entity_poly.pdbx_strand_id
1 'polypeptide(L)'
;MRTGPGRLRAAARQWARPREFRIRPAPWPDDALAVLADLVRAIEAEAAAQRTAVDAPEPAPDTAPTGDGLTGSSAADLATSVWRLRAKLAATPDPPRALVRHVDTAWDTLADAGIVIRDHLHEPFDPGLSISVAAYEATPGLRREEVIETLRPSVFLHGRTLQMGEVIVGTPEKSEEQAAGAEETHTR
;
A
#
# COMPACT_ATOMS: atom_id res chain seq x y z
N MET A 1 -33.62 0.34 22.77
CA MET A 1 -33.99 -0.99 22.18
C MET A 1 -34.77 -0.79 20.88
N ARG A 2 -34.09 -0.85 19.73
CA ARG A 2 -34.73 -0.99 18.41
C ARG A 2 -34.13 -2.21 17.73
N THR A 3 -34.84 -3.32 17.76
CA THR A 3 -34.48 -4.57 17.08
C THR A 3 -34.79 -4.40 15.59
N GLY A 4 -33.75 -4.18 14.78
CA GLY A 4 -33.91 -4.07 13.33
C GLY A 4 -34.37 -5.40 12.69
N PRO A 5 -35.16 -5.36 11.61
CA PRO A 5 -35.78 -6.54 10.98
C PRO A 5 -34.78 -7.54 10.37
N GLY A 6 -33.49 -7.19 10.29
CA GLY A 6 -32.42 -8.07 9.79
C GLY A 6 -32.03 -9.21 10.74
N ARG A 7 -32.20 -9.06 12.07
CA ARG A 7 -31.81 -10.10 13.04
C ARG A 7 -32.71 -11.35 12.96
N LEU A 8 -33.99 -11.18 12.64
CA LEU A 8 -34.97 -12.27 12.57
C LEU A 8 -34.70 -13.23 11.41
N ARG A 9 -34.28 -12.71 10.23
CA ARG A 9 -33.96 -13.53 9.05
C ARG A 9 -32.60 -14.23 9.16
N ALA A 10 -31.64 -13.68 9.91
CA ALA A 10 -30.36 -14.34 10.17
C ALA A 10 -30.52 -15.52 11.15
N ALA A 11 -31.31 -15.33 12.22
CA ALA A 11 -31.60 -16.37 13.20
C ALA A 11 -32.37 -17.57 12.61
N ALA A 12 -33.34 -17.33 11.71
CA ALA A 12 -34.10 -18.40 11.06
C ALA A 12 -33.22 -19.29 10.15
N ARG A 13 -32.23 -18.71 9.46
CA ARG A 13 -31.28 -19.46 8.61
C ARG A 13 -30.32 -20.33 9.41
N GLN A 14 -30.06 -19.98 10.66
CA GLN A 14 -29.22 -20.73 11.57
C GLN A 14 -29.94 -21.96 12.16
N TRP A 15 -31.27 -21.98 12.18
CA TRP A 15 -32.07 -23.11 12.67
C TRP A 15 -32.05 -24.31 11.73
N ALA A 16 -31.87 -24.08 10.42
CA ALA A 16 -31.70 -25.14 9.43
C ALA A 16 -30.34 -25.86 9.52
N ARG A 17 -29.41 -25.39 10.36
CA ARG A 17 -28.11 -26.01 10.57
C ARG A 17 -28.09 -26.86 11.86
N PRO A 18 -27.36 -28.00 11.85
CA PRO A 18 -27.05 -28.77 13.05
C PRO A 18 -26.45 -27.88 14.15
N ARG A 19 -26.65 -28.27 15.42
CA ARG A 19 -26.32 -27.42 16.57
C ARG A 19 -24.83 -27.03 16.63
N GLU A 20 -23.96 -27.92 16.16
CA GLU A 20 -22.52 -27.70 16.07
C GLU A 20 -22.10 -26.58 15.12
N PHE A 21 -22.93 -26.22 14.12
CA PHE A 21 -22.65 -25.16 13.15
C PHE A 21 -23.38 -23.85 13.46
N ARG A 22 -24.03 -23.75 14.62
CA ARG A 22 -24.71 -22.53 15.04
C ARG A 22 -23.70 -21.60 15.70
N ILE A 23 -23.37 -20.51 15.00
CA ILE A 23 -22.54 -19.42 15.52
C ILE A 23 -23.18 -18.81 16.78
N ARG A 24 -22.55 -18.98 17.94
CA ARG A 24 -23.01 -18.30 19.15
C ARG A 24 -22.90 -16.78 18.95
N PRO A 25 -23.86 -15.99 19.45
CA PRO A 25 -23.69 -14.55 19.46
C PRO A 25 -22.40 -14.22 20.18
N ALA A 26 -21.53 -13.44 19.54
CA ALA A 26 -20.30 -12.98 20.18
C ALA A 26 -20.67 -12.18 21.43
N PRO A 27 -19.99 -12.39 22.58
CA PRO A 27 -20.25 -11.64 23.80
C PRO A 27 -19.63 -10.25 23.67
N TRP A 28 -20.21 -9.41 22.82
CA TRP A 28 -19.84 -8.00 22.75
C TRP A 28 -20.52 -7.24 23.89
N PRO A 29 -19.79 -6.37 24.61
CA PRO A 29 -20.40 -5.38 25.48
C PRO A 29 -21.42 -4.54 24.70
N ASP A 30 -22.57 -4.24 25.30
CA ASP A 30 -23.66 -3.51 24.64
C ASP A 30 -23.24 -2.10 24.18
N ASP A 31 -22.19 -1.54 24.78
CA ASP A 31 -21.61 -0.22 24.55
C ASP A 31 -20.42 -0.22 23.58
N ALA A 32 -19.90 -1.39 23.18
CA ALA A 32 -18.66 -1.46 22.40
C ALA A 32 -18.77 -0.82 20.99
N LEU A 33 -19.98 -0.76 20.41
CA LEU A 33 -20.21 0.01 19.18
C LEU A 33 -20.16 1.52 19.41
N ALA A 34 -20.59 2.00 20.58
CA ALA A 34 -20.52 3.40 20.94
C ALA A 34 -19.06 3.82 21.17
N VAL A 35 -18.29 3.01 21.90
CA VAL A 35 -16.85 3.22 22.12
C VAL A 35 -16.08 3.28 20.79
N LEU A 36 -16.39 2.37 19.86
CA LEU A 36 -15.78 2.38 18.52
C LEU A 36 -16.16 3.64 17.73
N ALA A 37 -17.42 4.06 17.78
CA ALA A 37 -17.88 5.28 17.10
C ALA A 37 -17.23 6.55 17.67
N ASP A 38 -16.98 6.59 18.97
CA ASP A 38 -16.29 7.70 19.63
C ASP A 38 -14.81 7.74 19.26
N LEU A 39 -14.15 6.59 19.17
CA LEU A 39 -12.77 6.48 18.70
C LEU A 39 -12.61 6.96 17.25
N VAL A 40 -13.51 6.55 16.35
CA VAL A 40 -13.51 7.01 14.95
C VAL A 40 -13.65 8.53 14.87
N ARG A 41 -14.59 9.11 15.65
CA ARG A 41 -14.76 10.56 15.71
C ARG A 41 -13.54 11.30 16.23
N ALA A 42 -12.83 10.74 17.21
CA ALA A 42 -11.59 11.32 17.72
C ALA A 42 -10.49 11.34 16.64
N ILE A 43 -10.32 10.25 15.90
CA ILE A 43 -9.36 10.15 14.78
C ILE A 43 -9.70 11.17 13.68
N GLU A 44 -10.97 11.30 13.32
CA GLU A 44 -11.44 12.26 12.32
C GLU A 44 -11.21 13.72 12.76
N ALA A 45 -11.42 14.03 14.05
CA ALA A 45 -11.19 15.35 14.61
C ALA A 45 -9.70 15.71 14.65
N GLU A 46 -8.84 14.76 14.99
CA GLU A 46 -7.38 14.95 15.00
C GLU A 46 -6.84 15.16 13.57
N ALA A 47 -7.33 14.39 12.59
CA ALA A 47 -7.02 14.60 11.18
C ALA A 47 -7.55 15.95 10.66
N ALA A 48 -8.69 16.43 11.16
CA ALA A 48 -9.19 17.77 10.83
C ALA A 48 -8.31 18.88 11.43
N ALA A 49 -7.87 18.75 12.68
CA ALA A 49 -6.98 19.72 13.32
C ALA A 49 -5.61 19.80 12.62
N GLN A 50 -5.06 18.67 12.18
CA GLN A 50 -3.80 18.64 11.42
C GLN A 50 -3.92 19.32 10.05
N ARG A 51 -5.08 19.24 9.39
CA ARG A 51 -5.34 19.97 8.13
C ARG A 51 -5.36 21.48 8.33
N THR A 52 -5.92 21.97 9.43
CA THR A 52 -5.96 23.41 9.73
C THR A 52 -4.58 23.96 10.14
N ALA A 53 -3.71 23.13 10.73
CA ALA A 53 -2.36 23.55 11.11
C ALA A 53 -1.39 23.70 9.93
N VAL A 54 -1.71 23.15 8.76
CA VAL A 54 -0.89 23.22 7.53
C VAL A 54 -1.32 24.39 6.61
N ASP A 55 -2.29 25.21 7.02
CA ASP A 55 -2.78 26.37 6.24
C ASP A 55 -2.01 27.68 6.57
N ALA A 56 -0.68 27.63 6.45
CA ALA A 56 0.15 28.82 6.23
C ALA A 56 0.52 28.87 4.74
N PRO A 57 0.43 30.04 4.05
CA PRO A 57 0.27 30.08 2.62
C PRO A 57 1.59 29.81 1.89
N GLU A 58 1.75 28.58 1.39
CA GLU A 58 2.62 28.22 0.28
C GLU A 58 1.74 28.07 -0.98
N PRO A 59 2.12 28.59 -2.17
CA PRO A 59 1.20 28.71 -3.28
C PRO A 59 0.82 27.32 -3.82
N ALA A 60 -0.38 26.86 -3.48
CA ALA A 60 -0.98 25.65 -4.03
C ALA A 60 -1.38 25.88 -5.51
N PRO A 61 -1.08 24.94 -6.43
CA PRO A 61 -1.84 24.85 -7.65
C PRO A 61 -3.22 24.28 -7.32
N ASP A 62 -4.22 25.12 -7.60
CA ASP A 62 -5.63 24.83 -7.80
C ASP A 62 -5.95 23.35 -8.05
N THR A 63 -6.73 22.72 -7.16
CA THR A 63 -7.79 21.78 -7.54
C THR A 63 -8.74 21.57 -6.36
N ALA A 64 -9.86 22.29 -6.39
CA ALA A 64 -11.03 22.00 -5.57
C ALA A 64 -11.49 20.54 -5.80
N PRO A 65 -11.98 19.81 -4.78
CA PRO A 65 -12.54 18.48 -4.97
C PRO A 65 -13.94 18.63 -5.55
N THR A 66 -14.06 18.50 -6.87
CA THR A 66 -15.36 18.39 -7.55
C THR A 66 -15.68 16.91 -7.76
N GLY A 67 -16.70 16.43 -7.05
CA GLY A 67 -17.68 15.37 -7.36
C GLY A 67 -17.32 14.11 -8.18
N ASP A 68 -17.75 12.96 -7.64
CA ASP A 68 -18.13 11.69 -8.31
C ASP A 68 -17.06 10.89 -9.10
N GLY A 69 -15.77 11.07 -8.79
CA GLY A 69 -14.69 10.19 -9.27
C GLY A 69 -14.10 9.29 -8.18
N LEU A 70 -13.35 8.24 -8.58
CA LEU A 70 -12.45 7.53 -7.65
C LEU A 70 -11.49 8.55 -7.03
N THR A 71 -11.33 8.52 -5.71
CA THR A 71 -10.32 9.36 -5.04
C THR A 71 -8.93 8.96 -5.51
N GLY A 72 -7.97 9.89 -5.45
CA GLY A 72 -6.58 9.60 -5.82
C GLY A 72 -5.98 8.41 -5.04
N SER A 73 -6.34 8.27 -3.76
CA SER A 73 -5.94 7.12 -2.94
C SER A 73 -6.57 5.81 -3.42
N SER A 74 -7.88 5.79 -3.73
CA SER A 74 -8.54 4.58 -4.23
C SER A 74 -8.01 4.16 -5.61
N ALA A 75 -7.63 5.12 -6.45
CA ALA A 75 -6.97 4.83 -7.73
C ALA A 75 -5.58 4.21 -7.53
N ALA A 76 -4.79 4.71 -6.58
CA ALA A 76 -3.49 4.15 -6.23
C ALA A 76 -3.59 2.72 -5.64
N ASP A 77 -4.59 2.48 -4.77
CA ASP A 77 -4.84 1.16 -4.19
C ASP A 77 -5.25 0.13 -5.27
N LEU A 78 -6.11 0.55 -6.20
CA LEU A 78 -6.52 -0.28 -7.34
C LEU A 78 -5.32 -0.61 -8.24
N ALA A 79 -4.52 0.40 -8.61
CA ALA A 79 -3.32 0.24 -9.41
C ALA A 79 -2.33 -0.74 -8.75
N THR A 80 -2.09 -0.58 -7.45
CA THR A 80 -1.23 -1.47 -6.66
C THR A 80 -1.79 -2.90 -6.63
N SER A 81 -3.10 -3.06 -6.50
CA SER A 81 -3.75 -4.39 -6.48
C SER A 81 -3.61 -5.11 -7.83
N VAL A 82 -3.77 -4.40 -8.95
CA VAL A 82 -3.57 -4.95 -10.30
C VAL A 82 -2.10 -5.33 -10.51
N TRP A 83 -1.16 -4.48 -10.08
CA TRP A 83 0.29 -4.79 -10.15
C TRP A 83 0.64 -6.06 -9.36
N ARG A 84 0.17 -6.19 -8.12
CA ARG A 84 0.37 -7.41 -7.30
C ARG A 84 -0.23 -8.64 -7.96
N LEU A 85 -1.42 -8.52 -8.54
CA LEU A 85 -2.08 -9.63 -9.21
C LEU A 85 -1.30 -10.07 -10.45
N ARG A 86 -0.77 -9.13 -11.23
CA ARG A 86 0.09 -9.40 -12.39
C ARG A 86 1.38 -10.12 -11.98
N ALA A 87 2.06 -9.63 -10.95
CA ALA A 87 3.27 -10.28 -10.41
C ALA A 87 2.97 -11.70 -9.92
N LYS A 88 1.85 -11.89 -9.21
CA LYS A 88 1.40 -13.21 -8.74
C LYS A 88 1.10 -14.17 -9.89
N LEU A 89 0.46 -13.69 -10.97
CA LEU A 89 0.19 -14.50 -12.16
C LEU A 89 1.48 -14.89 -12.89
N ALA A 90 2.46 -13.98 -12.98
CA ALA A 90 3.76 -14.27 -13.57
C ALA A 90 4.53 -15.36 -12.78
N ALA A 91 4.39 -15.38 -11.46
CA ALA A 91 4.98 -16.41 -10.61
C ALA A 91 4.20 -17.73 -10.57
N THR A 92 2.96 -17.76 -11.07
CA THR A 92 2.11 -18.96 -11.05
C THR A 92 2.46 -19.85 -12.26
N PRO A 93 2.75 -21.15 -12.07
CA PRO A 93 2.94 -22.06 -13.19
C PRO A 93 1.60 -22.34 -13.89
N ASP A 94 1.56 -22.14 -15.22
CA ASP A 94 0.39 -22.30 -16.10
C ASP A 94 -0.89 -21.58 -15.60
N PRO A 95 -0.87 -20.24 -15.52
CA PRO A 95 -2.04 -19.49 -15.08
C PRO A 95 -3.15 -19.55 -16.15
N PRO A 96 -4.45 -19.56 -15.76
CA PRO A 96 -5.54 -19.54 -16.72
C PRO A 96 -5.43 -18.34 -17.67
N ARG A 97 -5.34 -18.60 -18.98
CA ARG A 97 -5.15 -17.56 -20.01
C ARG A 97 -6.20 -16.44 -19.94
N ALA A 98 -7.45 -16.78 -19.61
CA ALA A 98 -8.52 -15.81 -19.43
C ALA A 98 -8.23 -14.83 -18.30
N LEU A 99 -7.65 -15.30 -17.19
CA LEU A 99 -7.31 -14.46 -16.05
C LEU A 99 -6.15 -13.51 -16.38
N VAL A 100 -5.10 -14.02 -17.04
CA VAL A 100 -3.99 -13.19 -17.53
C VAL A 100 -4.53 -12.07 -18.43
N ARG A 101 -5.37 -12.42 -19.41
CA ARG A 101 -5.99 -11.43 -20.31
C ARG A 101 -6.82 -10.38 -19.58
N HIS A 102 -7.60 -10.76 -18.57
CA HIS A 102 -8.38 -9.79 -17.79
C HIS A 102 -7.49 -8.83 -17.00
N VAL A 103 -6.37 -9.32 -16.45
CA VAL A 103 -5.41 -8.47 -15.75
C VAL A 103 -4.69 -7.53 -16.70
N ASP A 104 -4.28 -8.01 -17.87
CA ASP A 104 -3.67 -7.15 -18.91
C ASP A 104 -4.69 -6.09 -19.38
N THR A 105 -5.96 -6.47 -19.59
CA THR A 105 -7.01 -5.51 -19.95
C THR A 105 -7.23 -4.47 -18.85
N ALA A 106 -7.21 -4.88 -17.58
CA ALA A 106 -7.33 -3.95 -16.45
C ALA A 106 -6.11 -3.01 -16.37
N TRP A 107 -4.91 -3.52 -16.65
CA TRP A 107 -3.68 -2.75 -16.73
C TRP A 107 -3.75 -1.69 -17.84
N ASP A 108 -4.17 -2.09 -19.04
CA ASP A 108 -4.33 -1.18 -20.18
C ASP A 108 -5.40 -0.13 -19.90
N THR A 109 -6.51 -0.49 -19.25
CA THR A 109 -7.56 0.46 -18.85
C THR A 109 -7.04 1.50 -17.86
N LEU A 110 -6.17 1.11 -16.91
CA LEU A 110 -5.52 2.06 -16.00
C LEU A 110 -4.60 3.01 -16.78
N ALA A 111 -3.82 2.50 -17.73
CA ALA A 111 -2.95 3.30 -18.58
C ALA A 111 -3.74 4.31 -19.43
N ASP A 112 -4.85 3.88 -20.04
CA ASP A 112 -5.77 4.72 -20.82
C ASP A 112 -6.42 5.81 -19.95
N ALA A 113 -6.66 5.53 -18.67
CA ALA A 113 -7.12 6.50 -17.68
C ALA A 113 -6.01 7.48 -17.20
N GLY A 114 -4.81 7.39 -17.78
CA GLY A 114 -3.66 8.24 -17.43
C GLY A 114 -2.92 7.79 -16.17
N ILE A 115 -3.17 6.58 -15.67
CA ILE A 115 -2.47 6.00 -14.52
C ILE A 115 -1.22 5.27 -15.00
N VAL A 116 -0.06 5.68 -14.50
CA VAL A 116 1.23 5.05 -14.78
C VAL A 116 1.75 4.41 -13.51
N ILE A 117 2.00 3.10 -13.57
CA ILE A 117 2.58 2.31 -12.49
C ILE A 117 4.05 2.07 -12.83
N ARG A 118 4.96 2.51 -11.96
CA ARG A 118 6.40 2.29 -12.10
C ARG A 118 6.92 1.35 -11.03
N ASP A 119 7.47 0.24 -11.50
CA ASP A 119 8.25 -0.70 -10.69
C ASP A 119 9.72 -0.26 -10.72
N HIS A 120 10.40 -0.33 -9.59
CA HIS A 120 11.79 0.11 -9.43
C HIS A 120 12.76 -1.06 -9.31
N LEU A 121 12.31 -2.29 -9.49
CA LEU A 121 13.14 -3.48 -9.35
C LEU A 121 14.38 -3.44 -10.28
N HIS A 122 15.55 -3.71 -9.70
CA HIS A 122 16.87 -3.66 -10.35
C HIS A 122 17.29 -2.28 -10.88
N GLU A 123 16.57 -1.20 -10.54
CA GLU A 123 17.05 0.16 -10.82
C GLU A 123 18.18 0.52 -9.83
N PRO A 124 19.24 1.21 -10.28
CA PRO A 124 20.24 1.75 -9.37
C PRO A 124 19.57 2.72 -8.40
N PHE A 125 19.88 2.60 -7.11
CA PHE A 125 19.32 3.48 -6.10
C PHE A 125 19.97 4.87 -6.20
N ASP A 126 19.16 5.90 -6.32
CA ASP A 126 19.56 7.31 -6.25
C ASP A 126 18.69 8.00 -5.19
N PRO A 127 19.28 8.58 -4.12
CA PRO A 127 18.55 9.33 -3.10
C PRO A 127 17.71 10.50 -3.64
N GLY A 128 17.94 10.94 -4.88
CA GLY A 128 17.15 11.96 -5.57
C GLY A 128 15.86 11.45 -6.23
N LEU A 129 15.64 10.13 -6.30
CA LEU A 129 14.39 9.57 -6.78
C LEU A 129 13.29 9.72 -5.72
N SER A 130 12.06 10.04 -6.15
CA SER A 130 10.88 10.09 -5.28
C SER A 130 10.43 8.68 -4.88
N ILE A 131 11.25 7.97 -4.12
CA ILE A 131 11.04 6.62 -3.60
C ILE A 131 11.35 6.59 -2.10
N SER A 132 10.53 5.86 -1.34
CA SER A 132 10.73 5.61 0.09
C SER A 132 11.49 4.30 0.28
N VAL A 133 12.59 4.33 1.03
CA VAL A 133 13.34 3.11 1.36
C VAL A 133 12.76 2.50 2.64
N ALA A 134 12.26 1.27 2.54
CA ALA A 134 11.79 0.51 3.69
C ALA A 134 12.95 -0.12 4.47
N ALA A 135 13.97 -0.62 3.76
CA ALA A 135 15.14 -1.24 4.36
C ALA A 135 16.35 -1.23 3.42
N TYR A 136 17.54 -1.32 4.01
CA TYR A 136 18.78 -1.65 3.31
C TYR A 136 19.19 -3.08 3.70
N GLU A 137 19.50 -3.92 2.71
CA GLU A 137 19.87 -5.33 2.91
C GLU A 137 21.24 -5.62 2.30
N ALA A 138 22.13 -6.28 3.05
CA ALA A 138 23.42 -6.71 2.51
C ALA A 138 23.21 -7.85 1.51
N THR A 139 23.47 -7.59 0.23
CA THR A 139 23.20 -8.55 -0.86
C THR A 139 24.52 -8.96 -1.53
N PRO A 140 24.93 -10.22 -1.43
CA PRO A 140 26.14 -10.72 -2.09
C PRO A 140 26.08 -10.52 -3.61
N GLY A 141 27.19 -10.08 -4.19
CA GLY A 141 27.33 -9.94 -5.65
C GLY A 141 26.92 -8.57 -6.22
N LEU A 142 26.38 -7.67 -5.39
CA LEU A 142 26.15 -6.29 -5.81
C LEU A 142 27.45 -5.49 -5.81
N ARG A 143 27.62 -4.62 -6.82
CA ARG A 143 28.77 -3.70 -6.92
C ARG A 143 28.45 -2.28 -6.43
N ARG A 144 27.17 -1.96 -6.31
CA ARG A 144 26.62 -0.67 -5.92
C ARG A 144 25.24 -0.88 -5.32
N GLU A 145 24.72 0.16 -4.69
CA GLU A 145 23.35 0.16 -4.17
C GLU A 145 22.34 0.11 -5.32
N GLU A 146 21.43 -0.86 -5.28
CA GLU A 146 20.34 -1.02 -6.24
C GLU A 146 19.09 -1.54 -5.55
N VAL A 147 17.93 -1.29 -6.13
CA VAL A 147 16.66 -1.79 -5.60
C VAL A 147 16.56 -3.29 -5.86
N ILE A 148 16.58 -4.09 -4.79
CA ILE A 148 16.47 -5.55 -4.86
C ILE A 148 15.03 -6.03 -4.78
N GLU A 149 14.14 -5.23 -4.19
CA GLU A 149 12.72 -5.56 -4.09
C GLU A 149 11.87 -4.28 -4.07
N THR A 150 10.77 -4.30 -4.82
CA THR A 150 9.72 -3.28 -4.77
C THR A 150 8.57 -3.79 -3.90
N LEU A 151 8.33 -3.16 -2.75
CA LEU A 151 7.20 -3.51 -1.87
C LEU A 151 5.90 -2.85 -2.33
N ARG A 152 6.00 -1.61 -2.83
CA ARG A 152 4.92 -0.86 -3.46
C ARG A 152 5.44 -0.09 -4.67
N PRO A 153 4.71 -0.11 -5.79
CA PRO A 153 5.11 0.66 -6.96
C PRO A 153 4.83 2.15 -6.75
N SER A 154 5.56 2.99 -7.49
CA SER A 154 5.19 4.39 -7.65
C SER A 154 4.00 4.50 -8.60
N VAL A 155 2.99 5.28 -8.24
CA VAL A 155 1.78 5.47 -9.06
C VAL A 155 1.61 6.94 -9.37
N PHE A 156 1.45 7.24 -10.65
CA PHE A 156 1.23 8.59 -11.17
C PHE A 156 -0.10 8.67 -11.91
N LEU A 157 -0.81 9.78 -11.78
CA LEU A 157 -2.02 10.09 -12.54
C LEU A 157 -1.79 11.37 -13.34
N HIS A 158 -1.77 11.27 -14.66
CA HIS A 158 -1.47 12.38 -15.56
C HIS A 158 -0.16 13.12 -15.17
N GLY A 159 0.87 12.34 -14.79
CA GLY A 159 2.17 12.87 -14.35
C GLY A 159 2.22 13.39 -12.91
N ARG A 160 1.10 13.44 -12.18
CA ARG A 160 1.08 13.78 -10.74
C ARG A 160 1.26 12.54 -9.88
N THR A 161 2.15 12.58 -8.89
CA THR A 161 2.36 11.46 -7.96
C THR A 161 1.11 11.25 -7.10
N LEU A 162 0.50 10.07 -7.22
CA LEU A 162 -0.55 9.61 -6.31
C LEU A 162 0.01 8.77 -5.17
N GLN A 163 1.06 7.99 -5.45
CA GLN A 163 1.70 7.11 -4.48
C GLN A 163 3.21 7.09 -4.74
N MET A 164 3.99 7.30 -3.68
CA MET A 164 5.44 7.11 -3.68
C MET A 164 5.76 5.61 -3.62
N GLY A 165 6.71 5.15 -4.43
CA GLY A 165 7.18 3.77 -4.39
C GLY A 165 7.88 3.46 -3.07
N GLU A 166 7.75 2.22 -2.59
CA GLU A 166 8.40 1.73 -1.38
C GLU A 166 9.28 0.53 -1.76
N VAL A 167 10.57 0.61 -1.44
CA VAL A 167 11.60 -0.32 -1.94
C VAL A 167 12.54 -0.81 -0.86
N ILE A 168 13.14 -1.98 -1.09
CA ILE A 168 14.30 -2.49 -0.35
C ILE A 168 15.53 -2.31 -1.24
N VAL A 169 16.56 -1.68 -0.68
CA VAL A 169 17.82 -1.41 -1.38
C VAL A 169 18.85 -2.44 -0.96
N GLY A 170 19.40 -3.15 -1.93
CA GLY A 170 20.56 -4.01 -1.72
C GLY A 170 21.81 -3.17 -1.60
N THR A 171 22.58 -3.39 -0.54
CA THR A 171 23.91 -2.81 -0.33
C THR A 171 24.96 -3.89 -0.61
N PRO A 172 26.11 -3.53 -1.21
CA PRO A 172 27.18 -4.48 -1.39
C PRO A 172 27.70 -4.95 -0.03
N GLU A 173 27.95 -6.24 0.12
CA GLU A 173 28.71 -6.73 1.27
C GLU A 173 30.09 -6.07 1.25
N LYS A 174 30.37 -5.22 2.24
CA LYS A 174 31.75 -4.78 2.48
C LYS A 174 32.52 -6.04 2.84
N SER A 175 33.31 -6.59 1.91
CA SER A 175 34.41 -7.46 2.29
C SER A 175 35.21 -6.71 3.36
N GLU A 176 35.45 -7.37 4.49
CA GLU A 176 36.06 -6.82 5.71
C GLU A 176 37.45 -6.17 5.49
N GLU A 177 37.99 -6.26 4.27
CA GLU A 177 39.28 -5.73 3.83
C GLU A 177 39.37 -4.18 3.83
N GLN A 178 38.25 -3.46 3.90
CA GLN A 178 38.27 -1.98 4.00
C GLN A 178 38.15 -1.43 5.44
N ALA A 179 37.93 -2.28 6.45
CA ALA A 179 37.94 -1.83 7.85
C ALA A 179 39.36 -1.79 8.45
N ALA A 180 40.29 -2.62 7.96
CA ALA A 180 41.67 -2.67 8.47
C ALA A 180 42.61 -1.60 7.89
N GLY A 181 42.20 -0.89 6.82
CA GLY A 181 43.05 0.11 6.15
C GLY A 181 43.01 1.53 6.75
N ALA A 182 42.15 1.79 7.73
CA ALA A 182 41.95 3.14 8.29
C ALA A 182 42.60 3.35 9.67
N GLU A 183 43.10 2.31 10.35
CA GLU A 183 43.69 2.44 11.70
C GLU A 183 45.23 2.58 11.74
N GLU A 184 45.96 2.37 10.65
CA GLU A 184 47.44 2.43 10.68
C GLU A 184 48.08 3.79 10.33
N THR A 185 47.30 4.86 10.13
CA THR A 185 47.86 6.21 9.85
C THR A 185 47.68 7.20 11.01
N HIS A 186 47.98 6.79 12.24
CA HIS A 186 48.28 7.75 13.30
C HIS A 186 49.35 7.24 14.28
N THR A 187 50.56 7.03 13.77
CA THR A 187 51.78 7.12 14.59
C THR A 187 52.70 8.14 13.94
N ARG A 188 52.72 9.36 14.48
CA ARG A 188 53.96 10.12 14.69
C ARG A 188 53.77 11.25 15.68
#